data_AF-A0A6I3MWL4-F1
#
_entry.id   AF-A0A6I3MWL4-F1
#
_cell.length_a   1.000
_cell.length_b   1.000
_cell.length_c   1.000
_cell.angle_alpha   90.00
_cell.angle_beta   90.00
_cell.angle_gamma   90.00
#
_symmetry.space_group_name_H-M   'P 1'
#
loop_
_entity.id
_entity.type
_entity.pdbx_description
1 polymer ?
#
loop_
_entity_poly.entity_id
_entity_poly.type
_entity_poly.pdbx_seq_one_letter_code
_entity_poly.pdbx_strand_id
1 'polypeptide(L)'
;MNEIELLNRIKNAIVLLTDGHSYKVGDLTFSCRDKSHFSVTGWSLMHDLKNVTRDSAISELNKIKELFKNMTCFSMELADFVNGRQIEYHLGFDYGMGAIEICSESDDQLKWKLV
;
A
#
# COMPACT_ATOMS: atom_id res chain seq x y z
N MET A 1 -3.98 -15.26 -7.71
CA MET A 1 -3.76 -15.74 -6.33
C MET A 1 -5.09 -16.25 -5.81
N ASN A 2 -5.13 -17.45 -5.22
CA ASN A 2 -6.37 -17.96 -4.61
C ASN A 2 -6.52 -17.43 -3.17
N GLU A 3 -7.71 -17.60 -2.58
CA GLU A 3 -8.05 -17.06 -1.26
C GLU A 3 -7.13 -17.61 -0.14
N ILE A 4 -6.83 -18.91 -0.16
CA ILE A 4 -5.97 -19.57 0.84
C ILE A 4 -4.54 -19.01 0.78
N GLU A 5 -4.02 -18.82 -0.43
CA GLU A 5 -2.69 -18.25 -0.66
C GLU A 5 -2.62 -16.79 -0.18
N LEU A 6 -3.67 -16.00 -0.42
CA LEU A 6 -3.76 -14.62 0.08
C LEU A 6 -3.73 -14.59 1.61
N LEU A 7 -4.55 -15.40 2.28
CA LEU A 7 -4.60 -15.44 3.74
C LEU A 7 -3.26 -15.87 4.35
N ASN A 8 -2.59 -16.86 3.76
CA ASN A 8 -1.26 -17.27 4.21
C ASN A 8 -0.20 -16.17 4.00
N ARG A 9 -0.27 -15.43 2.88
CA ARG A 9 0.63 -14.29 2.66
C ARG A 9 0.39 -13.16 3.66
N ILE A 10 -0.86 -12.87 4.00
CA ILE A 10 -1.21 -11.87 5.01
C ILE A 10 -0.65 -12.27 6.39
N LYS A 11 -0.78 -13.54 6.78
CA LYS A 11 -0.19 -14.07 8.01
C LYS A 11 1.32 -13.85 8.08
N ASN A 12 2.02 -14.21 7.02
CA ASN A 12 3.47 -13.98 6.93
C ASN A 12 3.82 -12.50 6.95
N ALA A 13 3.00 -11.65 6.31
CA ALA A 13 3.19 -10.21 6.34
C ALA A 13 3.10 -9.68 7.78
N ILE A 14 2.08 -10.05 8.54
CA ILE A 14 1.88 -9.59 9.93
C ILE A 14 3.09 -9.90 10.81
N VAL A 15 3.66 -11.11 10.67
CA VAL A 15 4.89 -11.50 11.40
C VAL A 15 6.05 -10.57 11.04
N LEU A 16 6.34 -10.41 9.75
CA LEU A 16 7.46 -9.60 9.28
C LEU A 16 7.28 -8.10 9.59
N LEU A 17 6.05 -7.60 9.52
CA LEU A 17 5.70 -6.23 9.86
C LEU A 17 5.90 -5.93 11.34
N THR A 18 5.69 -6.93 12.22
CA THR A 18 5.95 -6.81 13.66
C THR A 18 7.44 -6.65 13.94
N ASP A 19 8.29 -7.25 13.11
CA ASP A 19 9.76 -7.12 13.16
C ASP A 19 10.27 -5.87 12.41
N GLY A 20 9.37 -5.03 11.89
CA GLY A 20 9.71 -3.79 11.19
C GLY A 20 10.09 -3.97 9.71
N HIS A 21 9.90 -5.17 9.15
CA HIS A 21 10.19 -5.44 7.75
C HIS A 21 8.96 -5.16 6.87
N SER A 22 9.17 -4.45 5.77
CA SER A 22 8.17 -4.30 4.72
C SER A 22 7.96 -5.63 3.98
N TYR A 23 6.72 -5.93 3.60
CA TYR A 23 6.39 -7.18 2.92
C TYR A 23 5.35 -6.98 1.81
N LYS A 24 5.53 -7.67 0.68
CA LYS A 24 4.63 -7.60 -0.48
C LYS A 24 3.52 -8.65 -0.38
N VAL A 25 2.27 -8.20 -0.47
CA VAL A 25 1.07 -9.03 -0.49
C VAL A 25 0.28 -8.71 -1.76
N GLY A 26 0.38 -9.58 -2.77
CA GLY A 26 -0.18 -9.30 -4.10
C GLY A 26 0.51 -8.09 -4.74
N ASP A 27 -0.28 -7.09 -5.13
CA ASP A 27 0.21 -5.87 -5.77
C ASP A 27 0.56 -4.76 -4.77
N LEU A 28 0.29 -4.96 -3.48
CA LEU A 28 0.54 -4.00 -2.42
C LEU A 28 1.78 -4.40 -1.60
N THR A 29 2.52 -3.39 -1.16
CA THR A 29 3.57 -3.54 -0.17
C THR A 29 3.12 -2.89 1.12
N PHE A 30 3.15 -3.67 2.20
CA PHE A 30 2.84 -3.21 3.54
C PHE A 30 4.13 -2.89 4.27
N SER A 31 4.10 -1.85 5.10
CA SER A 31 5.19 -1.55 6.04
C SER A 31 4.62 -0.93 7.32
N CYS A 32 5.37 -1.08 8.41
CA CYS A 32 5.08 -0.40 9.67
C CYS A 32 6.28 0.49 9.99
N ARG A 33 6.07 1.80 10.09
CA ARG A 33 7.12 2.72 10.55
C ARG A 33 7.34 2.56 12.06
N ASP A 34 6.25 2.35 12.78
CA ASP A 34 6.20 2.13 14.22
C ASP A 34 4.88 1.43 14.60
N LYS A 35 4.57 1.34 15.90
CA LYS A 35 3.35 0.67 16.39
C LYS A 35 2.05 1.40 16.04
N SER A 36 2.11 2.70 15.74
CA SER A 36 0.97 3.55 15.43
C SER A 36 0.75 3.78 13.95
N HIS A 37 1.75 3.59 13.10
CA HIS A 37 1.66 3.89 11.67
C HIS A 37 1.77 2.63 10.81
N PHE A 38 0.87 2.51 9.85
CA PHE A 38 0.84 1.46 8.84
C PHE A 38 0.82 2.09 7.46
N SER A 39 1.74 1.70 6.59
CA SER A 39 1.81 2.23 5.22
C SER A 39 1.44 1.16 4.21
N VAL A 40 0.60 1.54 3.25
CA VAL A 40 0.19 0.74 2.11
C VAL A 40 0.75 1.39 0.86
N THR A 41 1.70 0.74 0.21
CA THR A 41 2.27 1.22 -1.06
C THR A 41 1.76 0.38 -2.21
N GLY A 42 1.18 1.03 -3.22
CA GLY A 42 0.98 0.42 -4.53
C GLY A 42 1.88 1.06 -5.59
N TRP A 43 1.99 0.38 -6.72
CA TRP A 43 2.93 0.72 -7.78
C TRP A 43 2.19 1.12 -9.05
N SER A 44 2.56 2.25 -9.65
CA SER A 44 1.93 2.74 -10.86
C SER A 44 2.16 1.78 -12.01
N LEU A 45 1.11 1.60 -12.84
CA LEU A 45 1.17 0.75 -14.02
C LEU A 45 1.69 1.50 -15.26
N MET A 46 1.93 2.81 -15.12
CA MET A 46 2.49 3.61 -16.20
C MET A 46 3.94 3.20 -16.48
N HIS A 47 4.31 3.13 -17.76
CA HIS A 47 5.67 2.77 -18.16
C HIS A 47 6.64 3.97 -18.21
N ASP A 48 6.10 5.18 -18.30
CA ASP A 48 6.87 6.42 -18.29
C ASP A 48 6.25 7.39 -17.30
N LEU A 49 7.07 7.89 -16.37
CA LEU A 49 6.68 8.85 -15.36
C LEU A 49 6.09 10.13 -15.97
N LYS A 50 6.51 10.51 -17.19
CA LYS A 50 5.96 11.68 -17.91
C LYS A 50 4.47 11.55 -18.24
N ASN A 51 3.95 10.33 -18.27
CA ASN A 51 2.53 10.06 -18.56
C ASN A 51 1.67 10.06 -17.29
N VAL A 52 2.28 10.17 -16.11
CA VAL A 52 1.55 10.28 -14.84
C VAL A 52 0.99 11.69 -14.73
N THR A 53 -0.34 11.79 -14.69
CA THR A 53 -1.05 13.02 -14.39
C THR A 53 -1.59 12.98 -12.96
N ARG A 54 -2.04 14.12 -12.43
CA ARG A 54 -2.71 14.15 -11.12
C ARG A 54 -3.94 13.23 -11.11
N ASP A 55 -4.73 13.27 -12.17
CA ASP A 55 -5.96 12.49 -12.28
C ASP A 55 -5.67 10.99 -12.35
N SER A 56 -4.66 10.57 -13.12
CA SER A 56 -4.27 9.16 -13.19
C SER A 56 -3.72 8.67 -11.84
N ALA A 57 -2.90 9.50 -11.18
CA ALA A 57 -2.34 9.18 -9.87
C ALA A 57 -3.42 9.05 -8.79
N ILE A 58 -4.39 9.98 -8.75
CA ILE A 58 -5.54 9.89 -7.83
C ILE A 58 -6.37 8.62 -8.10
N SER A 59 -6.62 8.32 -9.38
CA SER A 59 -7.35 7.10 -9.78
C SER A 59 -6.65 5.83 -9.30
N GLU A 60 -5.33 5.74 -9.47
CA GLU A 60 -4.53 4.60 -9.00
C GLU A 60 -4.47 4.52 -7.47
N LEU A 61 -4.32 5.66 -6.77
CA LEU A 61 -4.34 5.71 -5.31
C LEU A 61 -5.69 5.23 -4.75
N ASN A 62 -6.80 5.61 -5.37
CA ASN A 62 -8.13 5.12 -4.98
C ASN A 62 -8.26 3.61 -5.16
N LYS A 63 -7.72 3.05 -6.26
CA LYS A 63 -7.69 1.59 -6.45
C LYS A 63 -6.86 0.88 -5.38
N ILE A 64 -5.75 1.48 -4.95
CA ILE A 64 -4.93 0.96 -3.83
C ILE A 64 -5.76 0.90 -2.55
N LYS A 65 -6.47 1.99 -2.21
CA LYS A 65 -7.35 2.07 -1.04
C LYS A 65 -8.46 1.02 -1.10
N GLU A 66 -9.12 0.87 -2.25
CA GLU A 66 -10.15 -0.14 -2.47
C GLU A 66 -9.62 -1.57 -2.33
N LEU A 67 -8.46 -1.86 -2.93
CA LEU A 67 -7.82 -3.16 -2.84
C LEU A 67 -7.45 -3.50 -1.39
N PHE A 68 -6.86 -2.56 -0.66
CA PHE A 68 -6.52 -2.75 0.74
C PHE A 68 -7.78 -2.94 1.61
N LYS A 69 -8.82 -2.14 1.39
CA LYS A 69 -10.12 -2.32 2.06
C LYS A 69 -10.67 -3.72 1.83
N ASN A 70 -10.65 -4.20 0.58
CA ASN A 70 -11.07 -5.57 0.28
C ASN A 70 -10.24 -6.59 1.05
N MET A 71 -8.90 -6.46 1.08
CA MET A 71 -8.04 -7.36 1.87
C MET A 71 -8.40 -7.37 3.36
N THR A 72 -8.70 -6.21 3.97
CA THR A 72 -9.16 -6.15 5.37
C THR A 72 -10.55 -6.76 5.58
N CYS A 73 -11.45 -6.69 4.59
CA CYS A 73 -12.75 -7.37 4.67
C CYS A 73 -12.62 -8.90 4.58
N PHE A 74 -11.64 -9.40 3.82
CA PHE A 74 -11.38 -10.83 3.68
C PHE A 74 -10.54 -11.41 4.83
N SER A 75 -9.70 -10.61 5.48
CA SER A 75 -8.82 -11.06 6.56
C SER A 75 -9.07 -10.28 7.84
N MET A 76 -9.75 -10.94 8.78
CA MET A 76 -9.98 -10.39 10.12
C MET A 76 -8.67 -10.13 10.86
N GLU A 77 -7.67 -11.00 10.68
CA GLU A 77 -6.34 -10.81 11.27
C GLU A 77 -5.66 -9.52 10.78
N LEU A 78 -5.77 -9.19 9.48
CA LEU A 78 -5.25 -7.93 8.96
C LEU A 78 -6.05 -6.74 9.48
N ALA A 79 -7.38 -6.85 9.52
CA ALA A 79 -8.26 -5.80 10.04
C ALA A 79 -7.92 -5.48 11.51
N ASP A 80 -7.76 -6.51 12.35
CA ASP A 80 -7.37 -6.36 13.76
C ASP A 80 -5.96 -5.78 13.90
N PHE A 81 -5.02 -6.21 13.05
CA PHE A 81 -3.64 -5.73 13.09
C PHE A 81 -3.51 -4.23 12.83
N VAL A 82 -4.30 -3.70 11.90
CA VAL A 82 -4.28 -2.27 11.53
C VAL A 82 -5.26 -1.42 12.34
N ASN A 83 -6.13 -2.05 13.14
CA ASN A 83 -7.09 -1.34 13.97
C ASN A 83 -6.38 -0.41 14.96
N GLY A 84 -6.84 0.84 15.05
CA GLY A 84 -6.23 1.87 15.89
C GLY A 84 -4.90 2.45 15.37
N ARG A 85 -4.42 2.03 14.20
CA ARG A 85 -3.25 2.62 13.54
C ARG A 85 -3.67 3.68 12.54
N GLN A 86 -2.82 4.69 12.37
CA GLN A 86 -2.91 5.61 11.25
C GLN A 86 -2.45 4.91 9.97
N ILE A 87 -3.28 4.96 8.93
CA ILE A 87 -2.99 4.34 7.64
C ILE A 87 -2.54 5.40 6.64
N GLU A 88 -1.34 5.25 6.11
CA GLU A 88 -0.80 6.08 5.03
C GLU A 88 -0.85 5.29 3.71
N TYR A 89 -1.48 5.84 2.69
CA TYR A 89 -1.51 5.25 1.35
C TYR A 89 -0.48 5.96 0.47
N HIS A 90 0.33 5.20 -0.26
CA HIS A 90 1.35 5.72 -1.15
C HIS A 90 1.20 5.14 -2.56
N LEU A 91 1.36 5.99 -3.56
CA LEU A 91 1.54 5.59 -4.94
C LEU A 91 3.01 5.82 -5.33
N GLY A 92 3.71 4.74 -5.66
CA GLY A 92 5.09 4.78 -6.13
C GLY A 92 5.21 4.47 -7.63
N PHE A 93 6.25 4.98 -8.27
CA PHE A 93 6.68 4.56 -9.60
C PHE A 93 7.98 3.75 -9.46
N ASP A 94 7.94 2.48 -9.87
CA ASP A 94 9.12 1.62 -9.90
C ASP A 94 9.79 1.72 -11.28
N TYR A 95 11.02 2.22 -11.31
CA TYR A 95 11.82 2.36 -12.55
C TYR A 95 12.86 1.24 -12.70
N GLY A 96 12.72 0.15 -11.95
CA GLY A 96 13.54 -1.07 -12.02
C GLY A 96 14.84 -1.01 -11.21
N MET A 97 15.45 0.17 -11.08
CA MET A 97 16.65 0.39 -10.24
C MET A 97 16.33 1.05 -8.90
N GLY A 98 15.05 1.31 -8.64
CA GLY A 98 14.56 1.98 -7.45
C GLY A 98 13.12 2.44 -7.68
N ALA A 99 12.60 3.20 -6.73
CA ALA A 99 11.28 3.77 -6.84
C ALA A 99 11.24 5.23 -6.43
N ILE A 100 10.28 5.97 -6.99
CA ILE A 100 9.99 7.34 -6.59
C ILE A 100 8.53 7.42 -6.15
N GLU A 101 8.28 8.07 -5.02
CA GLU A 101 6.93 8.35 -4.57
C GLU A 101 6.30 9.42 -5.48
N ILE A 102 5.11 9.16 -6.01
CA ILE A 102 4.32 10.11 -6.79
C ILE A 102 3.48 10.97 -5.84
N CYS A 103 2.65 10.31 -5.05
CA CYS A 103 1.78 10.93 -4.07
C CYS A 103 1.48 10.00 -2.90
N SER A 104 0.99 10.60 -1.83
CA SER A 104 0.49 9.88 -0.67
C SER A 104 -0.71 10.57 -0.06
N GLU A 105 -1.51 9.79 0.66
CA GLU A 105 -2.65 10.28 1.40
C GLU A 105 -2.64 9.71 2.82
N SER A 106 -2.76 10.61 3.79
CA SER A 106 -2.98 10.28 5.19
C SER A 106 -3.93 11.31 5.81
N ASP A 107 -4.84 10.85 6.67
CA ASP A 107 -5.88 11.68 7.29
C ASP A 107 -6.66 12.54 6.28
N ASP A 108 -7.04 11.95 5.14
CA ASP A 108 -7.70 12.61 4.01
C ASP A 108 -6.91 13.80 3.39
N GLN A 109 -5.63 13.93 3.72
CA GLN A 109 -4.73 14.93 3.16
C GLN A 109 -3.85 14.31 2.08
N LEU A 110 -4.12 14.68 0.84
CA LEU A 110 -3.29 14.31 -0.30
C LEU A 110 -2.02 15.17 -0.37
N LYS A 111 -0.86 14.51 -0.41
CA LYS A 111 0.46 15.12 -0.56
C LYS A 111 1.09 14.67 -1.85
N TRP A 112 1.62 15.63 -2.60
CA TRP A 112 2.31 15.38 -3.86
C TRP A 112 3.82 15.44 -3.66
N LYS A 113 4.53 14.46 -4.20
CA LYS A 113 6.00 14.43 -4.26
C LYS A 113 6.50 14.71 -5.66
N LEU A 114 5.80 14.16 -6.65
CA LEU A 114 6.01 14.39 -8.07
C LEU A 114 4.67 14.69 -8.72
N VAL A 115 4.47 15.94 -9.16
CA VAL A 115 3.60 16.32 -10.29
C VAL A 115 3.91 17.72 -10.77
#